data_AF-A0A0Q9MK24-F1
#
_entry.id   AF-A0A0Q9MK24-F1
#
_cell.length_a   1.000
_cell.length_b   1.000
_cell.length_c   1.000
_cell.angle_alpha   90.00
_cell.angle_beta   90.00
_cell.angle_gamma   90.00
#
_symmetry.space_group_name_H-M   'P 1'
#
loop_
_entity.id
_entity.type
_entity.pdbx_description
1 polymer ?
#
loop_
_entity_poly.entity_id
_entity_poly.type
_entity_poly.pdbx_seq_one_letter_code
_entity_poly.pdbx_strand_id
1 'polypeptide(L)'
;MFTLRTLGGIALLMAGNSWLWITPTFATRGVNTSGIWWNITMVLALLTVLGFLVATWGLFARWSWWENAALASAALGLVALVPFWFAAIGGGETVGTTAWNVFVHVLMVAGVAVLLLVPSLERWVNQQVMG
;
A
#
# COMPACT_ATOMS: atom_id res chain seq x y z
N MET A 1 -4.48 13.79 22.05
CA MET A 1 -3.61 14.29 20.96
C MET A 1 -3.85 13.52 19.65
N PHE A 2 -5.12 13.30 19.25
CA PHE A 2 -5.47 12.67 17.98
C PHE A 2 -6.14 13.74 17.11
N THR A 3 -5.35 14.37 16.24
CA THR A 3 -5.89 15.21 15.17
C THR A 3 -6.17 14.35 13.95
N LEU A 4 -7.02 14.82 13.05
CA LEU A 4 -7.26 14.16 11.76
C LEU A 4 -5.97 14.02 10.94
N ARG A 5 -5.03 14.97 11.05
CA ARG A 5 -3.68 14.83 10.47
C ARG A 5 -2.92 13.64 11.03
N THR A 6 -2.89 13.47 12.36
CA THR A 6 -2.21 12.31 12.98
C THR A 6 -2.89 11.00 12.60
N LEU A 7 -4.23 10.96 12.59
CA LEU A 7 -4.99 9.78 12.17
C LEU A 7 -4.73 9.44 10.69
N GLY A 8 -4.70 10.44 9.81
CA GLY A 8 -4.37 10.26 8.38
C GLY A 8 -2.95 9.76 8.17
N GLY A 9 -1.97 10.31 8.89
CA GLY A 9 -0.59 9.83 8.84
C GLY A 9 -0.43 8.40 9.35
N ILE A 10 -1.12 8.04 10.44
CA ILE A 10 -1.16 6.65 10.94
C ILE A 10 -1.79 5.73 9.88
N ALA A 11 -2.90 6.14 9.27
CA ALA A 11 -3.57 5.36 8.24
C ALA A 11 -2.68 5.12 7.01
N LEU A 12 -1.99 6.15 6.51
CA LEU A 12 -1.03 6.01 5.41
C LEU A 12 0.13 5.09 5.76
N LEU A 13 0.66 5.17 6.98
CA LEU A 13 1.75 4.31 7.43
C LEU A 13 1.30 2.85 7.59
N MET A 14 0.09 2.62 8.13
CA MET A 14 -0.51 1.29 8.20
C MET A 14 -0.76 0.73 6.80
N ALA A 15 -1.25 1.55 5.87
CA ALA A 15 -1.46 1.18 4.47
C ALA A 15 -0.15 0.91 3.72
N GLY A 16 0.93 1.62 4.06
CA GLY A 16 2.26 1.35 3.55
C GLY A 16 2.82 0.02 4.06
N ASN A 17 2.73 -0.23 5.37
CA ASN A 17 3.32 -1.42 5.97
C ASN A 17 2.60 -2.73 5.62
N SER A 18 1.31 -2.69 5.30
CA SER A 18 0.57 -3.89 4.88
C SER A 18 1.15 -4.53 3.61
N TRP A 19 1.84 -3.77 2.74
CA TRP A 19 2.54 -4.30 1.57
C TRP A 19 3.67 -5.28 1.92
N LEU A 20 4.13 -5.31 3.17
CA LEU A 20 5.06 -6.36 3.62
C LEU A 20 4.39 -7.74 3.65
N TRP A 21 3.06 -7.83 3.74
CA TRP A 21 2.32 -9.09 3.81
C TRP A 21 2.41 -9.91 2.52
N ILE A 22 2.71 -9.27 1.39
CA ILE A 22 2.89 -9.96 0.10
C ILE A 22 4.35 -10.35 -0.16
N THR A 23 5.24 -10.20 0.82
CA THR A 23 6.66 -10.55 0.70
C THR A 23 6.93 -11.99 1.12
N PRO A 24 8.07 -12.58 0.70
CA PRO A 24 8.48 -13.93 1.12
C PRO A 24 8.42 -14.19 2.63
N THR A 25 8.69 -13.16 3.44
CA THR A 25 8.72 -13.26 4.91
C THR A 25 7.36 -13.58 5.51
N PHE A 26 6.28 -13.28 4.79
CA PHE A 26 4.89 -13.50 5.22
C PHE A 26 4.20 -14.65 4.48
N ALA A 27 4.92 -15.38 3.62
CA ALA A 27 4.38 -16.55 2.94
C ALA A 27 4.07 -17.68 3.92
N THR A 28 3.06 -18.50 3.62
CA THR A 28 2.73 -19.66 4.44
C THR A 28 3.92 -20.61 4.55
N ARG A 29 4.11 -21.21 5.73
CA ARG A 29 5.20 -22.16 5.96
C ARG A 29 5.14 -23.31 4.95
N GLY A 30 6.25 -23.55 4.26
CA GLY A 30 6.36 -24.60 3.24
C GLY A 30 6.14 -24.12 1.81
N VAL A 31 5.70 -22.88 1.61
CA VAL A 31 5.68 -22.23 0.28
C VAL A 31 7.12 -22.01 -0.19
N ASN A 32 7.40 -22.38 -1.44
CA ASN A 32 8.67 -22.09 -2.07
C ASN A 32 8.74 -20.60 -2.42
N THR A 33 9.57 -19.87 -1.69
CA THR A 33 9.79 -18.43 -1.90
C THR A 33 11.02 -18.11 -2.74
N SER A 34 11.67 -19.13 -3.31
CA SER A 34 12.73 -18.93 -4.30
C SER A 34 12.13 -18.60 -5.66
N GLY A 35 12.70 -17.61 -6.35
CA GLY A 35 12.32 -17.28 -7.71
C GLY A 35 12.33 -15.79 -8.01
N ILE A 36 12.39 -15.46 -9.30
CA ILE A 36 12.45 -14.07 -9.77
C ILE A 36 11.18 -13.30 -9.43
N TRP A 37 10.02 -13.95 -9.44
CA TRP A 37 8.74 -13.31 -9.13
C TRP A 37 8.68 -12.83 -7.68
N TRP A 38 9.13 -13.64 -6.72
CA TRP A 38 9.26 -13.23 -5.32
C TRP A 38 10.22 -12.04 -5.14
N ASN A 39 11.33 -12.01 -5.88
CA ASN A 39 12.27 -10.89 -5.85
C ASN A 39 11.65 -9.59 -6.40
N ILE A 40 10.94 -9.68 -7.54
CA ILE A 40 10.24 -8.53 -8.12
C ILE A 40 9.17 -8.03 -7.14
N THR A 41 8.36 -8.92 -6.59
CA THR A 41 7.34 -8.58 -5.58
C THR A 41 7.97 -7.90 -4.37
N MET A 42 9.08 -8.43 -3.84
CA MET A 42 9.79 -7.84 -2.71
C MET A 42 10.23 -6.41 -3.01
N VAL A 43 10.87 -6.17 -4.15
CA VAL A 43 11.35 -4.83 -4.54
C VAL A 43 10.17 -3.87 -4.69
N LEU A 44 9.12 -4.27 -5.41
CA LEU A 44 7.94 -3.41 -5.60
C LEU A 44 7.19 -3.12 -4.30
N ALA A 45 7.06 -4.12 -3.42
CA ALA A 45 6.47 -3.96 -2.10
C ALA A 45 7.29 -2.96 -1.25
N LEU A 46 8.61 -3.10 -1.21
CA LEU A 46 9.48 -2.18 -0.47
C LEU A 46 9.45 -0.76 -1.04
N LEU A 47 9.42 -0.60 -2.37
CA LEU A 47 9.26 0.70 -3.01
C LEU A 47 7.90 1.32 -2.68
N THR A 48 6.85 0.50 -2.62
CA THR A 48 5.50 0.96 -2.22
C THR A 48 5.48 1.42 -0.77
N VAL A 49 6.08 0.65 0.15
CA VAL A 49 6.26 1.05 1.55
C VAL A 49 6.99 2.38 1.64
N LEU A 50 8.12 2.51 0.94
CA LEU A 50 8.92 3.75 0.90
C LEU A 50 8.09 4.92 0.38
N GLY A 51 7.31 4.72 -0.68
CA GLY A 51 6.44 5.75 -1.23
C GLY A 51 5.39 6.24 -0.23
N PHE A 52 4.74 5.33 0.51
CA PHE A 52 3.80 5.70 1.57
C PHE A 52 4.50 6.38 2.76
N LEU A 53 5.73 6.02 3.10
CA LEU A 53 6.53 6.74 4.09
C LEU A 53 6.82 8.18 3.64
N VAL A 54 7.20 8.37 2.38
CA VAL A 54 7.45 9.70 1.79
C VAL A 54 6.15 10.53 1.76
N ALA A 55 5.02 9.92 1.39
CA ALA A 55 3.72 10.59 1.43
C ALA A 55 3.32 10.99 2.86
N THR A 56 3.52 10.12 3.83
CA THR A 56 3.25 10.38 5.25
C THR A 56 4.12 11.52 5.78
N TRP A 57 5.41 11.52 5.42
CA TRP A 57 6.32 12.61 5.75
C TRP A 57 5.87 13.93 5.12
N GLY A 58 5.53 13.94 3.82
CA GLY A 58 5.02 15.12 3.12
C GLY A 58 3.73 15.67 3.74
N LEU A 59 2.84 14.78 4.20
CA LEU A 59 1.62 15.14 4.92
C LEU A 59 1.93 15.86 6.24
N PHE A 60 2.89 15.38 7.03
CA PHE A 60 3.29 16.06 8.26
C PHE A 60 4.08 17.35 8.02
N ALA A 61 4.87 17.39 6.95
CA ALA A 61 5.60 18.58 6.50
C ALA A 61 4.70 19.63 5.83
N ARG A 62 3.40 19.32 5.61
CA ARG A 62 2.42 20.18 4.93
C ARG A 62 2.84 20.55 3.51
N TRP A 63 3.38 19.60 2.77
CA TRP A 63 3.78 19.81 1.38
C TRP A 63 2.69 19.39 0.42
N SER A 64 2.33 20.24 -0.53
CA SER A 64 1.21 20.03 -1.46
C SER A 64 1.30 18.77 -2.32
N TRP A 65 2.48 18.17 -2.48
CA TRP A 65 2.67 16.98 -3.30
C TRP A 65 2.36 15.65 -2.57
N TRP A 66 2.06 15.68 -1.27
CA TRP A 66 1.86 14.47 -0.47
C TRP A 66 0.77 13.54 -1.03
N GLU A 67 -0.31 14.12 -1.57
CA GLU A 67 -1.43 13.37 -2.18
C GLU A 67 -0.99 12.62 -3.44
N ASN A 68 -0.26 13.30 -4.31
CA ASN A 68 0.30 12.70 -5.53
C ASN A 68 1.27 11.56 -5.17
N ALA A 69 2.09 11.74 -4.13
CA ALA A 69 2.97 10.67 -3.65
C ALA A 69 2.16 9.47 -3.12
N ALA A 70 1.08 9.70 -2.37
CA ALA A 70 0.21 8.63 -1.88
C ALA A 70 -0.47 7.87 -3.02
N LEU A 71 -1.01 8.59 -4.01
CA LEU A 71 -1.67 8.00 -5.19
C LEU A 71 -0.69 7.22 -6.07
N ALA A 72 0.50 7.77 -6.33
CA ALA A 72 1.54 7.08 -7.10
C ALA A 72 2.01 5.80 -6.39
N SER A 73 2.16 5.86 -5.06
CA SER A 73 2.51 4.69 -4.24
C SER A 73 1.40 3.64 -4.27
N ALA A 74 0.14 4.05 -4.17
CA ALA A 74 -1.01 3.15 -4.28
C ALA A 74 -1.06 2.45 -5.65
N ALA A 75 -0.79 3.18 -6.73
CA ALA A 75 -0.72 2.63 -8.09
C ALA A 75 0.44 1.62 -8.22
N LEU A 76 1.63 1.95 -7.70
CA LEU A 76 2.76 1.03 -7.68
C LEU A 76 2.45 -0.25 -6.91
N GLY A 77 1.75 -0.14 -5.78
CA GLY A 77 1.26 -1.27 -5.01
C GLY A 77 0.36 -2.19 -5.82
N LEU A 78 -0.60 -1.65 -6.57
CA LEU A 78 -1.44 -2.46 -7.47
C LEU A 78 -0.61 -3.22 -8.52
N VAL A 79 0.45 -2.59 -9.06
CA VAL A 79 1.38 -3.27 -9.98
C VAL A 79 2.10 -4.42 -9.27
N ALA A 80 2.46 -4.27 -7.99
CA ALA A 80 3.12 -5.32 -7.21
C ALA A 80 2.25 -6.59 -7.00
N LEU A 81 0.93 -6.47 -7.08
CA LEU A 81 0.01 -7.61 -6.93
C LEU A 81 0.11 -8.60 -8.09
N VAL A 82 0.51 -8.15 -9.29
CA VAL A 82 0.67 -9.01 -10.47
C VAL A 82 1.79 -10.04 -10.27
N PRO A 83 3.06 -9.64 -10.02
CA PRO A 83 4.13 -10.60 -9.76
C PRO A 83 3.87 -11.40 -8.47
N PHE A 84 3.24 -10.81 -7.45
CA PHE A 84 2.85 -11.55 -6.23
C PHE A 84 1.94 -12.73 -6.55
N TRP A 85 0.92 -12.55 -7.38
CA TRP A 85 0.01 -13.63 -7.76
C TRP A 85 0.77 -14.82 -8.37
N PHE A 86 1.66 -14.55 -9.33
CA PHE A 86 2.47 -15.60 -9.95
C PHE A 86 3.47 -16.22 -8.96
N ALA A 87 4.07 -15.42 -8.09
CA ALA A 87 5.01 -15.89 -7.08
C ALA A 87 4.33 -16.82 -6.07
N ALA A 88 3.17 -16.43 -5.56
CA ALA A 88 2.42 -17.17 -4.55
C ALA A 88 1.89 -18.50 -5.11
N ILE A 89 1.17 -18.47 -6.23
CA ILE A 89 0.62 -19.68 -6.86
C ILE A 89 1.74 -20.62 -7.33
N GLY A 90 2.78 -20.07 -7.99
CA GLY A 90 3.93 -20.86 -8.42
C GLY A 90 4.76 -21.43 -7.28
N GLY A 91 4.75 -20.76 -6.11
CA GLY A 91 5.40 -21.22 -4.89
C GLY A 91 4.61 -22.27 -4.10
N GLY A 92 3.35 -22.53 -4.47
CA GLY A 92 2.47 -23.50 -3.81
C GLY A 92 1.51 -22.92 -2.76
N GLU A 93 1.33 -21.60 -2.71
CA GLU A 93 0.28 -20.98 -1.90
C GLU A 93 -1.12 -21.32 -2.46
N THR A 94 -2.13 -21.36 -1.60
CA THR A 94 -3.49 -21.63 -2.08
C THR A 94 -4.06 -20.45 -2.87
N VAL A 95 -4.92 -20.73 -3.85
CA VAL A 95 -5.65 -19.69 -4.59
C VAL A 95 -6.47 -18.83 -3.63
N GLY A 96 -7.07 -19.42 -2.60
CA GLY A 96 -7.86 -18.71 -1.59
C GLY A 96 -7.03 -17.69 -0.79
N THR A 97 -5.89 -18.11 -0.25
CA THR A 97 -4.97 -17.22 0.50
C THR A 97 -4.44 -16.09 -0.39
N THR A 98 -4.06 -16.42 -1.62
CA THR A 98 -3.51 -15.46 -2.59
C THR A 98 -4.57 -14.42 -2.97
N ALA A 99 -5.79 -14.86 -3.31
CA ALA A 99 -6.89 -13.99 -3.66
C ALA A 99 -7.32 -13.09 -2.49
N TRP A 100 -7.33 -13.62 -1.26
CA TRP A 100 -7.63 -12.81 -0.07
C TRP A 100 -6.63 -11.68 0.13
N ASN A 101 -5.33 -11.96 0.02
CA ASN A 101 -4.29 -10.94 0.11
C ASN A 101 -4.46 -9.86 -0.97
N VAL A 102 -4.64 -10.26 -2.22
CA VAL A 102 -4.88 -9.32 -3.32
C VAL A 102 -6.13 -8.46 -3.06
N PHE A 103 -7.24 -9.09 -2.65
CA PHE A 103 -8.49 -8.40 -2.37
C PHE A 103 -8.34 -7.32 -1.28
N VAL A 104 -7.70 -7.63 -0.16
CA VAL A 104 -7.50 -6.66 0.94
C VAL A 104 -6.65 -5.48 0.48
N HIS A 105 -5.61 -5.71 -0.31
CA HIS A 105 -4.78 -4.63 -0.84
C HIS A 105 -5.53 -3.76 -1.85
N VAL A 106 -6.36 -4.37 -2.71
CA VAL A 106 -7.23 -3.63 -3.64
C VAL A 106 -8.23 -2.76 -2.88
N LEU A 107 -8.88 -3.29 -1.84
CA LEU A 107 -9.80 -2.51 -1.01
C LEU A 107 -9.10 -1.34 -0.31
N MET A 108 -7.90 -1.56 0.21
CA MET A 108 -7.11 -0.53 0.85
C MET A 108 -6.73 0.59 -0.13
N VAL A 109 -6.25 0.23 -1.33
CA VAL A 109 -5.94 1.18 -2.40
C VAL A 109 -7.20 1.93 -2.84
N ALA A 110 -8.32 1.24 -2.99
CA ALA A 110 -9.60 1.88 -3.31
C ALA A 110 -10.00 2.90 -2.24
N GLY A 111 -9.78 2.60 -0.95
CA GLY A 111 -10.01 3.55 0.15
C GLY A 111 -9.15 4.81 0.01
N VAL A 112 -7.85 4.66 -0.24
CA VAL A 112 -6.94 5.81 -0.48
C VAL A 112 -7.39 6.62 -1.70
N ALA A 113 -7.68 5.94 -2.81
CA ALA A 113 -8.10 6.58 -4.05
C ALA A 113 -9.42 7.34 -3.88
N VAL A 114 -10.43 6.75 -3.22
CA VAL A 114 -11.71 7.41 -2.96
C VAL A 114 -11.52 8.66 -2.10
N LEU A 115 -10.70 8.60 -1.05
CA LEU A 115 -10.45 9.76 -0.19
C LEU A 115 -9.76 10.92 -0.91
N LEU A 116 -8.86 10.61 -1.86
CA LEU A 116 -8.02 11.62 -2.52
C LEU A 116 -8.52 12.05 -3.91
N LEU A 117 -9.36 11.26 -4.58
CA LEU A 117 -9.86 11.57 -5.92
C LEU A 117 -11.32 12.04 -5.93
N VAL A 118 -12.08 11.81 -4.86
CA VAL A 118 -13.46 12.33 -4.77
C VAL A 118 -13.41 13.78 -4.26
N PRO A 119 -13.85 14.79 -5.05
CA PRO A 119 -13.58 16.20 -4.73
C PRO A 119 -14.19 16.70 -3.42
N SER A 120 -15.28 16.10 -2.94
CA SER A 120 -15.85 16.44 -1.63
C SER A 120 -15.00 15.91 -0.48
N LEU A 121 -14.43 14.70 -0.62
CA LEU A 121 -13.59 14.06 0.38
C LEU A 121 -12.19 14.67 0.38
N GLU A 122 -11.60 14.88 -0.79
CA GLU A 122 -10.28 15.51 -0.95
C GLU A 122 -10.25 16.89 -0.29
N ARG A 123 -11.26 17.74 -0.57
CA ARG A 123 -11.37 19.07 0.07
C ARG A 123 -11.52 18.97 1.58
N TRP A 124 -12.30 18.01 2.08
CA TRP A 124 -12.43 17.78 3.51
C TRP A 124 -11.10 17.33 4.12
N VAL A 125 -10.39 16.35 3.52
CA VAL A 125 -9.06 15.91 3.97
C VAL A 125 -8.10 17.09 4.00
N ASN A 126 -8.04 17.88 2.92
CA ASN A 126 -7.15 19.03 2.83
C ASN A 126 -7.43 20.09 3.91
N GLN A 127 -8.69 20.38 4.22
CA GLN A 127 -9.01 21.31 5.31
C GLN A 127 -8.49 20.81 6.68
N GLN A 128 -8.55 19.50 6.91
CA GLN A 128 -8.14 18.89 8.19
C GLN A 128 -6.63 18.67 8.29
N VAL A 129 -5.98 18.43 7.15
CA VAL A 129 -4.57 18.04 7.07
C VAL A 129 -3.67 19.23 6.72
N MET A 130 -4.14 20.21 5.96
CA MET A 130 -3.34 21.38 5.57
C MET A 130 -3.70 22.66 6.35
N GLY A 131 -4.85 22.63 7.05
CA GLY A 131 -5.27 23.68 7.98
C GLY A 131 -4.39 23.89 9.21
#